data_AF-A0A0K6G9I6-F1
#
_entry.id   AF-A0A0K6G9I6-F1
#
_cell.length_a   1.000
_cell.length_b   1.000
_cell.length_c   1.000
_cell.angle_alpha   90.00
_cell.angle_beta   90.00
_cell.angle_gamma   90.00
#
_symmetry.space_group_name_H-M   'P 1'
#
loop_
_entity.id
_entity.type
_entity.pdbx_description
1 polymer ?
#
loop_
_entity_poly.entity_id
_entity_poly.type
_entity_poly.pdbx_seq_one_letter_code
_entity_poly.pdbx_strand_id
1 'polypeptide(L)'
;MSWSNLLGLTVQHSVSTGVRTTTSPLLKPLNAIVLQVESVMPTVPVAHDFEHGIRLSIDDSAIDDTRLSSQVVEIIIQAGHTPEELLQLPLSQPPQLDDEHPLPAYYVSSSHNTYLLSRQIFASSSAASYTHVLTHGGRCVEIDAWDSSDGPIVTHGYAFTQSISFRSVCEAIGAAVGPNDLPVMVSLECHASPSTQETMVRIMLETWGDKLVQAEIEGIEGMVSLKHVRGRILLMVEWYPPASRAPPPQHDSSSSSSSSSDDEDDGGDQHQRDVALAGERAQKQLDLRISPSLAKLGVYAKSVKPQGDFTTQKIIEPLHCLLNVSENALSKLIPTRLESLIQTGYTHQTRVYPRGTRVQSTNLNPLKAWRAGAQIAALNWQSYDLGMQLNHAMFNDTGGWVLKSEYQRGLASRESDQATRKLTIRIYGASNLPHPEDTQSDDSVSVYIRAELMHYEKDQKYRTKTVKGAPSQESSHNSLDIMWDETFTWEVTPDDLAFIRFVVVEDKFAFDEPFAVHCARLSYVKEGLGLANLRDLTGRRTGSTVLVSIEWS
;
A
#
# COMPACT_ATOMS: atom_id res chain seq x y z
N MET A 1 5.31 -65.82 -19.94
CA MET A 1 5.53 -66.71 -18.78
C MET A 1 5.96 -65.83 -17.61
N SER A 2 5.44 -66.16 -16.42
CA SER A 2 5.39 -65.40 -15.16
C SER A 2 6.75 -65.02 -14.53
N TRP A 3 6.84 -63.89 -13.81
CA TRP A 3 6.89 -63.83 -12.31
C TRP A 3 7.29 -62.42 -11.77
N SER A 4 6.46 -61.93 -10.82
CA SER A 4 6.72 -61.15 -9.57
C SER A 4 7.30 -59.71 -9.62
N ASN A 5 6.51 -58.72 -9.13
CA ASN A 5 6.56 -58.04 -7.79
C ASN A 5 7.68 -56.99 -7.71
N LEU A 6 7.57 -55.76 -7.19
CA LEU A 6 6.93 -55.21 -5.98
C LEU A 6 7.19 -53.67 -6.12
N LEU A 7 6.25 -52.73 -6.07
CA LEU A 7 5.78 -52.01 -4.87
C LEU A 7 4.83 -50.90 -5.38
N GLY A 8 3.56 -51.00 -5.03
CA GLY A 8 2.59 -49.92 -5.13
C GLY A 8 2.12 -49.58 -3.72
N LEU A 9 2.29 -48.33 -3.30
CA LEU A 9 1.73 -47.79 -2.06
C LEU A 9 0.75 -46.68 -2.45
N THR A 10 -0.53 -47.03 -2.40
CA THR A 10 -1.68 -46.12 -2.46
C THR A 10 -1.97 -45.69 -1.02
N VAL A 11 -1.92 -44.39 -0.74
CA VAL A 11 -2.35 -43.83 0.56
C VAL A 11 -3.78 -43.31 0.41
N GLN A 12 -4.72 -43.95 1.10
CA GLN A 12 -6.06 -43.41 1.37
C GLN A 12 -5.99 -42.53 2.62
N HIS A 13 -6.49 -41.30 2.54
CA HIS A 13 -6.73 -40.45 3.70
C HIS A 13 -8.08 -40.78 4.33
N SER A 14 -8.08 -41.26 5.57
CA SER A 14 -9.24 -41.22 6.47
C SER A 14 -8.92 -40.28 7.63
N VAL A 15 -9.65 -39.17 7.73
CA VAL A 15 -9.58 -38.23 8.86
C VAL A 15 -10.48 -38.76 9.98
N SER A 16 -9.91 -39.08 11.15
CA SER A 16 -10.68 -39.27 12.38
C SER A 16 -10.31 -38.17 13.38
N THR A 17 -11.27 -37.31 13.69
CA THR A 17 -11.18 -36.32 14.76
C THR A 17 -11.46 -37.00 16.10
N GLY A 18 -10.53 -36.88 17.05
CA GLY A 18 -10.67 -37.43 18.40
C GLY A 18 -10.05 -36.47 19.42
N VAL A 19 -10.89 -35.68 20.08
CA VAL A 19 -10.53 -34.88 21.24
C VAL A 19 -10.39 -35.81 22.45
N ARG A 20 -9.23 -35.80 23.11
CA ARG A 20 -9.04 -36.43 24.43
C ARG A 20 -8.87 -35.33 25.48
N THR A 21 -9.87 -35.18 26.34
CA THR A 21 -9.78 -34.43 27.59
C THR A 21 -9.30 -35.37 28.71
N THR A 22 -8.27 -34.98 29.44
CA THR A 22 -7.91 -35.58 30.73
C THR A 22 -7.94 -34.48 31.79
N THR A 23 -8.88 -34.60 32.74
CA THR A 23 -9.00 -33.73 33.91
C THR A 23 -8.11 -34.23 35.04
N SER A 24 -7.42 -33.32 35.73
CA SER A 24 -6.94 -33.51 37.11
C SER A 24 -7.00 -32.18 37.86
N PRO A 25 -7.55 -32.12 39.08
CA PRO A 25 -7.75 -30.87 39.81
C PRO A 25 -6.56 -30.61 40.74
N LEU A 26 -5.86 -29.49 40.57
CA LEU A 26 -5.00 -28.88 41.58
C LEU A 26 -4.73 -27.42 41.18
N LEU A 27 -5.21 -26.48 41.99
CA LEU A 27 -4.98 -25.03 41.90
C LEU A 27 -3.47 -24.75 41.82
N LYS A 28 -3.04 -24.09 40.75
CA LYS A 28 -1.73 -23.43 40.61
C LYS A 28 -1.95 -21.94 40.36
N PRO A 29 -1.01 -21.06 40.76
CA PRO A 29 -1.10 -19.63 40.46
C PRO A 29 -1.16 -19.43 38.93
N LEU A 30 -1.95 -18.46 38.49
CA LEU A 30 -2.06 -18.04 37.09
C LEU A 30 -0.67 -17.60 36.59
N ASN A 31 0.02 -18.49 35.90
CA ASN A 31 1.24 -18.15 35.17
C ASN A 31 0.84 -17.73 33.75
N ALA A 32 1.56 -16.75 33.20
CA ALA A 32 1.36 -16.21 31.85
C ALA A 32 1.10 -17.29 30.80
N ILE A 33 0.08 -17.07 29.97
CA ILE A 33 -0.32 -17.99 28.90
C ILE A 33 0.47 -17.62 27.64
N VAL A 34 1.35 -18.51 27.20
CA VAL A 34 2.00 -18.46 25.88
C VAL A 34 1.19 -19.36 24.96
N LEU A 35 0.62 -18.81 23.88
CA LEU A 35 -0.20 -19.55 22.92
C LEU A 35 0.52 -19.62 21.58
N GLN A 36 0.86 -20.84 21.14
CA GLN A 36 1.29 -21.11 19.77
C GLN A 36 0.06 -21.04 18.84
N VAL A 37 0.09 -20.16 17.85
CA VAL A 37 -0.97 -20.05 16.83
C VAL A 37 -0.43 -20.62 15.52
N GLU A 38 -0.79 -21.85 15.18
CA GLU A 38 -0.44 -22.43 13.88
C GLU A 38 -1.17 -21.69 12.74
N SER A 39 -0.43 -20.85 12.03
CA SER A 39 -0.87 -20.21 10.78
C SER A 39 -0.73 -21.19 9.61
N VAL A 40 -1.86 -21.62 9.03
CA VAL A 40 -1.86 -22.37 7.76
C VAL A 40 -1.82 -21.37 6.60
N MET A 41 -0.64 -20.81 6.33
CA MET A 41 -0.35 -20.17 5.05
C MET A 41 0.30 -21.20 4.11
N PRO A 42 0.01 -21.20 2.80
CA PRO A 42 0.76 -22.02 1.85
C PRO A 42 2.23 -21.58 1.86
N THR A 43 3.11 -22.43 2.37
CA THR A 43 4.55 -22.22 2.36
C THR A 43 5.08 -22.22 0.93
N VAL A 44 5.35 -21.05 0.38
CA VAL A 44 6.22 -20.90 -0.79
C VAL A 44 7.66 -21.00 -0.30
N PRO A 45 8.56 -21.81 -0.92
CA PRO A 45 9.94 -21.89 -0.47
C PRO A 45 10.61 -20.52 -0.64
N VAL A 46 10.96 -19.87 0.46
CA VAL A 46 11.79 -18.67 0.46
C VAL A 46 13.22 -19.12 0.13
N ALA A 47 13.76 -18.66 -1.00
CA ALA A 47 15.16 -18.84 -1.31
C ALA A 47 15.99 -18.07 -0.28
N HIS A 48 16.67 -18.80 0.59
CA HIS A 48 17.66 -18.24 1.52
C HIS A 48 18.94 -17.94 0.75
N ASP A 49 19.14 -16.68 0.37
CA ASP A 49 20.46 -16.10 0.13
C ASP A 49 20.38 -14.60 0.45
N PHE A 50 20.60 -14.26 1.72
CA PHE A 50 20.75 -12.88 2.19
C PHE A 50 22.09 -12.74 2.93
N GLU A 51 23.20 -12.82 2.20
CA GLU A 51 24.44 -12.18 2.64
C GLU A 51 24.42 -10.73 2.15
N HIS A 52 24.73 -9.80 3.06
CA HIS A 52 24.78 -8.33 2.93
C HIS A 52 23.54 -7.62 3.50
N GLY A 53 23.73 -6.99 4.67
CA GLY A 53 22.70 -6.41 5.52
C GLY A 53 21.76 -5.42 4.85
N ILE A 54 20.65 -5.93 4.33
CA ILE A 54 19.55 -5.18 3.72
C ILE A 54 18.28 -5.43 4.54
N ARG A 55 17.73 -4.37 5.16
CA ARG A 55 16.48 -4.45 5.93
C ARG A 55 15.25 -4.28 5.02
N LEU A 56 14.86 -5.35 4.34
CA LEU A 56 13.44 -5.59 4.03
C LEU A 56 12.99 -6.68 4.99
N SER A 57 12.27 -6.31 6.04
CA SER A 57 11.91 -7.26 7.09
C SER A 57 10.49 -6.99 7.50
N ILE A 58 9.59 -7.81 6.98
CA ILE A 58 8.40 -8.18 7.72
C ILE A 58 8.56 -9.68 7.84
N ASP A 59 9.34 -10.08 8.83
CA ASP A 59 9.35 -11.46 9.28
C ASP A 59 8.09 -11.63 10.13
N ASP A 60 7.16 -12.45 9.66
CA ASP A 60 5.91 -12.77 10.36
C ASP A 60 6.11 -13.87 11.42
N SER A 61 7.35 -14.35 11.64
CA SER A 61 7.68 -15.33 12.70
C SER A 61 7.31 -14.85 14.12
N ALA A 62 7.19 -13.55 14.34
CA ALA A 62 6.81 -12.96 15.63
C ALA A 62 5.35 -13.24 16.07
N ILE A 63 4.53 -13.90 15.24
CA ILE A 63 3.20 -14.36 15.69
C ILE A 63 3.33 -15.38 16.83
N ASP A 64 4.36 -16.23 16.80
CA ASP A 64 4.57 -17.28 17.81
C ASP A 64 5.01 -16.74 19.21
N ASP A 65 5.36 -15.46 19.31
CA ASP A 65 5.81 -14.83 20.57
C ASP A 65 4.77 -13.91 21.22
N THR A 66 3.51 -13.92 20.75
CA THR A 66 2.47 -13.05 21.31
C THR A 66 2.10 -13.49 22.74
N ARG A 67 2.32 -12.61 23.73
CA ARG A 67 2.02 -12.85 25.15
C ARG A 67 1.16 -11.74 25.73
N LEU A 68 0.13 -12.11 26.48
CA LEU A 68 -0.67 -11.19 27.30
C LEU A 68 -0.18 -11.21 28.76
N SER A 69 -0.16 -10.04 29.40
CA SER A 69 0.15 -9.95 30.83
C SER A 69 -0.99 -10.50 31.68
N SER A 70 -0.68 -11.00 32.88
CA SER A 70 -1.71 -11.52 33.80
C SER A 70 -2.83 -10.50 34.07
N GLN A 71 -2.48 -9.21 34.18
CA GLN A 71 -3.45 -8.13 34.40
C GLN A 71 -4.38 -7.92 33.19
N VAL A 72 -3.84 -7.99 31.96
CA VAL A 72 -4.65 -7.91 30.74
C VAL A 72 -5.57 -9.13 30.65
N VAL A 73 -5.08 -10.34 30.95
CA VAL A 73 -5.87 -11.57 30.99
C VAL A 73 -7.03 -11.46 32.00
N GLU A 74 -6.78 -10.94 33.20
CA GLU A 74 -7.82 -10.73 34.21
C GLU A 74 -8.93 -9.78 33.71
N ILE A 75 -8.56 -8.68 33.05
CA ILE A 75 -9.54 -7.72 32.49
C ILE A 75 -10.39 -8.39 31.41
N ILE A 76 -9.77 -9.18 30.53
CA ILE A 76 -10.46 -9.92 29.46
C ILE A 76 -11.49 -10.88 30.06
N ILE A 77 -11.09 -11.67 31.06
CA ILE A 77 -11.97 -12.64 31.74
C ILE A 77 -13.10 -11.92 32.48
N GLN A 78 -12.82 -10.82 33.17
CA GLN A 78 -13.83 -10.02 33.86
C GLN A 78 -14.85 -9.39 32.90
N ALA A 79 -14.43 -9.06 31.68
CA ALA A 79 -15.30 -8.60 30.61
C ALA A 79 -16.11 -9.72 29.94
N GLY A 80 -15.94 -10.98 30.36
CA GLY A 80 -16.68 -12.13 29.83
C GLY A 80 -16.14 -12.71 28.53
N HIS A 81 -14.89 -12.40 28.18
CA HIS A 81 -14.18 -12.93 27.02
C HIS A 81 -13.09 -13.90 27.43
N THR A 82 -12.62 -14.73 26.50
CA THR A 82 -11.38 -15.50 26.68
C THR A 82 -10.19 -14.80 26.00
N PRO A 83 -8.96 -14.91 26.55
CA PRO A 83 -7.74 -14.44 25.90
C PRO A 83 -7.56 -15.00 24.48
N GLU A 84 -7.86 -16.27 24.30
CA GLU A 84 -7.75 -16.99 23.02
C GLU A 84 -8.64 -16.38 21.94
N GLU A 85 -9.89 -16.04 22.29
CA GLU A 85 -10.82 -15.38 21.37
C GLU A 85 -10.30 -14.02 20.91
N LEU A 86 -9.81 -13.18 21.82
CA LEU A 86 -9.34 -11.84 21.46
C LEU A 86 -8.02 -11.86 20.67
N LEU A 87 -7.15 -12.85 20.90
CA LEU A 87 -5.92 -13.01 20.12
C LEU A 87 -6.21 -13.44 18.68
N GLN A 88 -7.30 -14.18 18.45
CA GLN A 88 -7.73 -14.60 17.12
C GLN A 88 -8.56 -13.54 16.40
N LEU A 89 -9.13 -12.57 17.12
CA LEU A 89 -9.98 -11.54 16.56
C LEU A 89 -9.21 -10.22 16.37
N PRO A 90 -8.88 -9.83 15.13
CA PRO A 90 -8.22 -8.55 14.91
C PRO A 90 -9.16 -7.39 15.26
N LEU A 91 -8.59 -6.32 15.82
CA LEU A 91 -9.32 -5.09 16.14
C LEU A 91 -10.02 -4.50 14.89
N SER A 92 -9.37 -4.61 13.74
CA SER A 92 -9.91 -4.19 12.44
C SER A 92 -10.35 -5.39 11.62
N GLN A 93 -11.57 -5.36 11.11
CA GLN A 93 -12.13 -6.38 10.23
C GLN A 93 -12.68 -5.70 8.97
N PRO A 94 -11.93 -5.71 7.86
CA PRO A 94 -12.43 -5.18 6.60
C PRO A 94 -13.67 -5.97 6.13
N PRO A 95 -14.61 -5.34 5.41
CA PRO A 95 -15.72 -6.04 4.79
C PRO A 95 -15.20 -6.98 3.70
N GLN A 96 -16.03 -7.97 3.35
CA GLN A 96 -15.76 -8.80 2.18
C GLN A 96 -15.67 -7.93 0.93
N LEU A 97 -14.69 -8.22 0.07
CA LEU A 97 -14.52 -7.52 -1.20
C LEU A 97 -15.69 -7.83 -2.14
N ASP A 98 -16.40 -6.78 -2.55
CA ASP A 98 -17.23 -6.78 -3.76
C ASP A 98 -16.32 -6.46 -4.95
N ASP A 99 -16.13 -7.40 -5.88
CA ASP A 99 -15.23 -7.29 -7.03
C ASP A 99 -15.95 -7.02 -8.37
N GLU A 100 -17.24 -6.69 -8.32
CA GLU A 100 -18.09 -6.47 -9.50
C GLU A 100 -18.05 -5.01 -10.00
N HIS A 101 -17.52 -4.08 -9.23
CA HIS A 101 -17.45 -2.67 -9.64
C HIS A 101 -16.31 -2.40 -10.64
N PRO A 102 -16.40 -1.34 -11.45
CA PRO A 102 -15.32 -0.91 -12.34
C PRO A 102 -13.99 -0.60 -11.62
N LEU A 103 -12.84 -0.77 -12.28
CA LEU A 103 -11.51 -0.48 -11.67
C LEU A 103 -11.41 0.91 -10.99
N PRO A 104 -11.94 2.03 -11.55
CA PRO A 104 -11.89 3.33 -10.89
C PRO A 104 -12.64 3.39 -9.55
N ALA A 105 -13.47 2.40 -9.22
CA ALA A 105 -14.24 2.33 -7.98
C ALA A 105 -13.42 1.87 -6.76
N TYR A 106 -12.16 1.50 -6.93
CA TYR A 106 -11.32 0.96 -5.84
C TYR A 106 -10.07 1.79 -5.60
N TYR A 107 -9.64 1.88 -4.34
CA TYR A 107 -8.26 2.23 -3.98
C TYR A 107 -7.36 1.01 -4.15
N VAL A 108 -6.08 1.24 -4.45
CA VAL A 108 -5.09 0.19 -4.75
C VAL A 108 -3.81 0.39 -3.94
N SER A 109 -3.35 -0.66 -3.26
CA SER A 109 -2.07 -0.64 -2.52
C SER A 109 -0.91 -0.56 -3.50
N SER A 110 -0.12 0.51 -3.42
CA SER A 110 0.75 0.91 -4.53
C SER A 110 2.18 1.23 -4.07
N SER A 111 3.15 0.69 -4.78
CA SER A 111 4.58 0.90 -4.57
C SER A 111 5.16 1.84 -5.63
N HIS A 112 6.02 2.75 -5.20
CA HIS A 112 6.81 3.66 -6.01
C HIS A 112 8.27 3.21 -6.00
N ASN A 113 8.93 3.24 -7.17
CA ASN A 113 10.29 2.76 -7.39
C ASN A 113 10.55 1.42 -6.69
N THR A 114 9.69 0.43 -6.96
CA THR A 114 9.62 -0.85 -6.25
C THR A 114 10.96 -1.58 -6.18
N TYR A 115 11.81 -1.41 -7.19
CA TYR A 115 13.12 -2.02 -7.25
C TYR A 115 14.10 -1.55 -6.15
N LEU A 116 13.89 -0.39 -5.52
CA LEU A 116 14.83 0.16 -4.53
C LEU A 116 14.71 -0.52 -3.17
N LEU A 117 15.82 -1.09 -2.69
CA LEU A 117 15.92 -1.69 -1.34
C LEU A 117 16.08 -0.65 -0.22
N SER A 118 16.54 0.56 -0.56
CA SER A 118 16.81 1.61 0.41
C SER A 118 16.72 3.01 -0.21
N ARG A 119 17.50 3.97 0.30
CA ARG A 119 17.44 5.40 -0.04
C ARG A 119 17.73 5.67 -1.52
N GLN A 120 16.97 6.57 -2.15
CA GLN A 120 17.02 6.89 -3.59
C GLN A 120 18.39 7.27 -4.20
N ILE A 121 19.41 7.67 -3.42
CA ILE A 121 20.70 8.16 -3.97
C ILE A 121 21.84 7.11 -3.93
N PHE A 122 21.77 6.10 -3.05
CA PHE A 122 22.84 5.09 -2.85
C PHE A 122 22.30 3.65 -2.76
N ALA A 123 21.07 3.42 -3.23
CA ALA A 123 20.39 2.15 -3.07
C ALA A 123 20.91 1.07 -4.04
N SER A 124 21.01 -0.14 -3.51
CA SER A 124 20.93 -1.35 -4.32
C SER A 124 19.50 -1.54 -4.82
N SER A 125 19.38 -2.00 -6.07
CA SER A 125 18.11 -2.44 -6.63
C SER A 125 18.00 -3.96 -6.50
N SER A 126 16.79 -4.48 -6.32
CA SER A 126 16.57 -5.93 -6.27
C SER A 126 15.22 -6.35 -6.86
N ALA A 127 15.22 -7.44 -7.61
CA ALA A 127 13.99 -8.08 -8.06
C ALA A 127 13.17 -8.65 -6.89
N ALA A 128 13.83 -9.01 -5.77
CA ALA A 128 13.15 -9.54 -4.58
C ALA A 128 12.20 -8.51 -3.93
N SER A 129 12.43 -7.21 -4.14
CA SER A 129 11.53 -6.15 -3.67
C SER A 129 10.13 -6.28 -4.29
N TYR A 130 10.02 -6.71 -5.56
CA TYR A 130 8.74 -6.96 -6.21
C TYR A 130 8.00 -8.13 -5.57
N THR A 131 8.69 -9.24 -5.33
CA THR A 131 8.13 -10.38 -4.61
C THR A 131 7.66 -9.97 -3.22
N HIS A 132 8.48 -9.20 -2.48
CA HIS A 132 8.13 -8.71 -1.15
C HIS A 132 6.85 -7.86 -1.19
N VAL A 133 6.79 -6.83 -2.02
CA VAL A 133 5.61 -5.95 -2.12
C VAL A 133 4.35 -6.74 -2.50
N LEU A 134 4.43 -7.62 -3.50
CA LEU A 134 3.26 -8.36 -3.99
C LEU A 134 2.75 -9.42 -3.00
N THR A 135 3.66 -10.09 -2.29
CA THR A 135 3.31 -11.08 -1.24
C THR A 135 2.73 -10.41 0.01
N HIS A 136 3.03 -9.13 0.24
CA HIS A 136 2.51 -8.34 1.37
C HIS A 136 1.32 -7.45 0.99
N GLY A 137 0.57 -7.84 -0.06
CA GLY A 137 -0.69 -7.20 -0.45
C GLY A 137 -0.55 -5.95 -1.32
N GLY A 138 0.65 -5.59 -1.78
CA GLY A 138 0.83 -4.61 -2.84
C GLY A 138 0.23 -5.10 -4.16
N ARG A 139 -0.46 -4.22 -4.90
CA ARG A 139 -1.15 -4.55 -6.15
C ARG A 139 -0.82 -3.60 -7.30
N CYS A 140 -0.01 -2.57 -7.05
CA CYS A 140 0.61 -1.76 -8.09
C CYS A 140 2.11 -1.64 -7.81
N VAL A 141 2.95 -2.02 -8.78
CA VAL A 141 4.42 -1.95 -8.70
C VAL A 141 4.98 -1.15 -9.88
N GLU A 142 6.20 -0.64 -9.75
CA GLU A 142 6.82 0.23 -10.75
C GLU A 142 8.12 -0.34 -11.32
N ILE A 143 8.31 -0.20 -12.63
CA ILE A 143 9.51 -0.62 -13.37
C ILE A 143 10.03 0.58 -14.16
N ASP A 144 11.25 1.02 -13.84
CA ASP A 144 11.95 2.06 -14.61
C ASP A 144 12.92 1.38 -15.58
N ALA A 145 12.51 1.22 -16.83
CA ALA A 145 13.25 0.44 -17.83
C ALA A 145 14.19 1.32 -18.66
N TRP A 146 15.45 0.89 -18.78
CA TRP A 146 16.52 1.58 -19.50
C TRP A 146 17.29 0.66 -20.44
N ASP A 147 17.96 1.24 -21.43
CA ASP A 147 18.92 0.53 -22.29
C ASP A 147 20.20 0.14 -21.54
N SER A 148 20.79 -1.01 -21.91
CA SER A 148 22.15 -1.42 -21.55
C SER A 148 22.74 -2.26 -22.69
N SER A 149 24.07 -2.43 -22.69
CA SER A 149 24.78 -3.30 -23.65
C SER A 149 24.29 -4.75 -23.62
N ASP A 150 23.82 -5.21 -22.47
CA ASP A 150 23.42 -6.61 -22.23
C ASP A 150 21.88 -6.82 -22.30
N GLY A 151 21.14 -5.82 -22.78
CA GLY A 151 19.67 -5.83 -22.86
C GLY A 151 18.99 -4.89 -21.87
N PRO A 152 17.64 -4.94 -21.75
CA PRO A 152 16.91 -4.02 -20.88
C PRO A 152 17.23 -4.25 -19.40
N ILE A 153 17.45 -3.14 -18.68
CA ILE A 153 17.71 -3.11 -17.24
C ILE A 153 16.68 -2.24 -16.51
N VAL A 154 16.62 -2.39 -15.19
CA VAL A 154 15.82 -1.56 -14.29
C VAL A 154 16.76 -0.80 -13.35
N THR A 155 16.60 0.52 -13.29
CA THR A 155 17.41 1.39 -12.43
C THR A 155 16.73 2.75 -12.23
N HIS A 156 17.10 3.46 -11.17
CA HIS A 156 16.73 4.86 -11.01
C HIS A 156 17.64 5.73 -11.89
N GLY A 157 17.07 6.42 -12.87
CA GLY A 157 17.82 7.28 -13.78
C GLY A 157 18.65 8.33 -13.03
N TYR A 158 19.88 8.56 -13.47
CA TYR A 158 20.78 9.60 -12.93
C TYR A 158 21.26 9.42 -11.47
N ALA A 159 21.01 8.28 -10.84
CA ALA A 159 21.56 7.92 -9.52
C ALA A 159 22.63 6.82 -9.64
N PHE A 160 23.58 6.77 -8.68
CA PHE A 160 24.61 5.71 -8.59
C PHE A 160 24.04 4.41 -8.01
N THR A 161 22.95 3.90 -8.58
CA THR A 161 22.30 2.66 -8.14
C THR A 161 22.76 1.47 -8.97
N GLN A 162 22.94 0.30 -8.34
CA GLN A 162 23.14 -0.94 -9.09
C GLN A 162 21.87 -1.27 -9.87
N SER A 163 22.02 -1.53 -11.17
CA SER A 163 20.90 -1.94 -12.03
C SER A 163 20.61 -3.42 -11.88
N ILE A 164 19.37 -3.81 -12.16
CA ILE A 164 18.94 -5.21 -12.20
C ILE A 164 18.39 -5.56 -13.59
N SER A 165 18.40 -6.84 -13.95
CA SER A 165 17.86 -7.28 -15.24
C SER A 165 16.35 -7.08 -15.30
N PHE A 166 15.84 -6.50 -16.40
CA PHE A 166 14.40 -6.40 -16.65
C PHE A 166 13.71 -7.77 -16.66
N ARG A 167 14.39 -8.82 -17.16
CA ARG A 167 13.88 -10.20 -17.12
C ARG A 167 13.69 -10.68 -15.68
N SER A 168 14.69 -10.49 -14.82
CA SER A 168 14.59 -10.92 -13.42
C SER A 168 13.42 -10.25 -12.68
N VAL A 169 13.14 -8.98 -12.99
CA VAL A 169 11.98 -8.25 -12.46
C VAL A 169 10.67 -8.85 -12.97
N CYS A 170 10.56 -9.12 -14.27
CA CYS A 170 9.37 -9.72 -14.84
C CYS A 170 9.12 -11.14 -14.30
N GLU A 171 10.16 -11.95 -14.13
CA GLU A 171 10.09 -13.28 -13.51
C GLU A 171 9.61 -13.20 -12.05
N ALA A 172 10.13 -12.27 -11.26
CA ALA A 172 9.70 -12.06 -9.88
C ALA A 172 8.20 -11.67 -9.79
N ILE A 173 7.75 -10.73 -10.62
CA ILE A 173 6.33 -10.33 -10.69
C ILE A 173 5.47 -11.53 -11.15
N GLY A 174 5.89 -12.22 -12.22
CA GLY A 174 5.17 -13.35 -12.78
C GLY A 174 5.02 -14.51 -11.79
N ALA A 175 6.03 -14.77 -10.96
CA ALA A 175 5.99 -15.80 -9.93
C ALA A 175 5.06 -15.44 -8.76
N ALA A 176 4.95 -14.15 -8.43
CA ALA A 176 4.13 -13.66 -7.31
C ALA A 176 2.62 -13.57 -7.62
N VAL A 177 2.20 -13.68 -8.88
CA VAL A 177 0.78 -13.61 -9.30
C VAL A 177 0.22 -15.01 -9.54
N GLY A 178 -0.72 -15.44 -8.70
CA GLY A 178 -1.49 -16.67 -8.85
C GLY A 178 -2.77 -16.50 -9.67
N PRO A 179 -3.40 -17.61 -10.12
CA PRO A 179 -4.56 -17.57 -11.01
C PRO A 179 -5.85 -16.98 -10.41
N ASN A 180 -5.98 -16.97 -9.08
CA ASN A 180 -7.17 -16.46 -8.38
C ASN A 180 -6.93 -15.12 -7.67
N ASP A 181 -5.71 -14.60 -7.74
CA ASP A 181 -5.34 -13.38 -7.05
C ASP A 181 -6.07 -12.17 -7.65
N LEU A 182 -6.20 -11.11 -6.87
CA LEU A 182 -6.64 -9.84 -7.42
C LEU A 182 -5.59 -9.30 -8.40
N PRO A 183 -6.01 -8.55 -9.44
CA PRO A 183 -5.11 -8.08 -10.49
C PRO A 183 -3.92 -7.29 -9.91
N VAL A 184 -2.78 -7.44 -10.57
CA VAL A 184 -1.58 -6.63 -10.35
C VAL A 184 -1.43 -5.63 -11.48
N MET A 185 -1.24 -4.36 -11.14
CA MET A 185 -0.88 -3.32 -12.07
C MET A 185 0.64 -3.12 -12.08
N VAL A 186 1.22 -2.97 -13.27
CA VAL A 186 2.65 -2.71 -13.44
C VAL A 186 2.83 -1.36 -14.12
N SER A 187 3.24 -0.36 -13.37
CA SER A 187 3.58 0.96 -13.89
C SER A 187 4.93 0.90 -14.61
N LEU A 188 4.95 1.06 -15.93
CA LEU A 188 6.18 1.04 -16.71
C LEU A 188 6.61 2.47 -17.05
N GLU A 189 7.73 2.90 -16.47
CA GLU A 189 8.44 4.10 -16.89
C GLU A 189 9.51 3.71 -17.92
N CYS A 190 9.22 3.93 -19.20
CA CYS A 190 10.05 3.45 -20.30
C CYS A 190 11.00 4.54 -20.82
N HIS A 191 12.29 4.36 -20.57
CA HIS A 191 13.39 5.17 -21.13
C HIS A 191 14.18 4.44 -22.22
N ALA A 192 13.81 3.19 -22.51
CA ALA A 192 14.49 2.33 -23.47
C ALA A 192 14.20 2.70 -24.93
N SER A 193 15.19 2.50 -25.80
CA SER A 193 15.07 2.65 -27.25
C SER A 193 14.02 1.71 -27.86
N PRO A 194 13.45 2.01 -29.04
CA PRO A 194 12.46 1.15 -29.67
C PRO A 194 12.90 -0.31 -29.88
N SER A 195 14.17 -0.55 -30.22
CA SER A 195 14.71 -1.92 -30.36
C SER A 195 14.77 -2.67 -29.02
N THR A 196 15.09 -1.97 -27.93
CA THR A 196 15.08 -2.56 -26.59
C THR A 196 13.66 -2.80 -26.10
N GLN A 197 12.70 -1.95 -26.46
CA GLN A 197 11.28 -2.17 -26.17
C GLN A 197 10.75 -3.44 -26.80
N GLU A 198 11.14 -3.79 -28.03
CA GLU A 198 10.78 -5.09 -28.64
C GLU A 198 11.31 -6.27 -27.82
N THR A 199 12.52 -6.13 -27.25
CA THR A 199 13.08 -7.13 -26.34
C THR A 199 12.31 -7.18 -25.02
N MET A 200 11.91 -6.04 -24.46
CA MET A 200 11.06 -5.98 -23.27
C MET A 200 9.70 -6.66 -23.50
N VAL A 201 9.05 -6.39 -24.64
CA VAL A 201 7.78 -7.03 -25.02
C VAL A 201 7.95 -8.55 -25.10
N ARG A 202 9.01 -9.04 -25.75
CA ARG A 202 9.30 -10.48 -25.80
C ARG A 202 9.49 -11.06 -24.40
N ILE A 203 10.26 -10.40 -23.54
CA ILE A 203 10.47 -10.84 -22.15
C ILE A 203 9.13 -10.94 -21.41
N MET A 204 8.30 -9.88 -21.45
CA MET A 204 7.01 -9.87 -20.76
C MET A 204 6.08 -10.98 -21.27
N LEU A 205 6.04 -11.21 -22.58
CA LEU A 205 5.25 -12.31 -23.17
C LEU A 205 5.76 -13.69 -22.71
N GLU A 206 7.08 -13.89 -22.64
CA GLU A 206 7.68 -15.15 -22.19
C GLU A 206 7.46 -15.39 -20.68
N THR A 207 7.63 -14.37 -19.84
CA THR A 207 7.62 -14.51 -18.38
C THR A 207 6.22 -14.47 -17.79
N TRP A 208 5.32 -13.67 -18.36
CA TRP A 208 3.96 -13.52 -17.86
C TRP A 208 2.96 -14.37 -18.63
N GLY A 209 3.23 -14.66 -19.91
CA GLY A 209 2.38 -15.51 -20.74
C GLY A 209 0.90 -15.10 -20.66
N ASP A 210 0.07 -16.05 -20.27
CA ASP A 210 -1.37 -15.86 -20.12
C ASP A 210 -1.76 -14.94 -18.97
N LYS A 211 -0.87 -14.59 -18.03
CA LYS A 211 -1.19 -13.62 -16.96
C LYS A 211 -1.27 -12.19 -17.50
N LEU A 212 -0.44 -11.85 -18.49
CA LEU A 212 -0.45 -10.52 -19.10
C LEU A 212 -1.76 -10.28 -19.87
N VAL A 213 -2.43 -9.15 -19.62
CA VAL A 213 -3.54 -8.73 -20.49
C VAL A 213 -2.96 -8.20 -21.81
N GLN A 214 -3.26 -8.91 -22.90
CA GLN A 214 -2.72 -8.61 -24.24
C GLN A 214 -3.77 -8.04 -25.20
N ALA A 215 -5.05 -8.19 -24.88
CA ALA A 215 -6.18 -7.69 -25.65
C ALA A 215 -7.38 -7.45 -24.71
N GLU A 216 -8.40 -6.77 -25.22
CA GLU A 216 -9.67 -6.61 -24.52
C GLU A 216 -10.37 -7.97 -24.35
N ILE A 217 -10.97 -8.18 -23.18
CA ILE A 217 -11.77 -9.35 -22.85
C ILE A 217 -13.09 -9.26 -23.64
N GLU A 218 -13.39 -10.30 -24.42
CA GLU A 218 -14.60 -10.36 -25.24
C GLU A 218 -15.87 -10.32 -24.37
N GLY A 219 -16.90 -9.62 -24.86
CA GLY A 219 -18.22 -9.56 -24.23
C GLY A 219 -18.34 -8.60 -23.05
N ILE A 220 -17.29 -7.83 -22.73
CA ILE A 220 -17.36 -6.77 -21.71
C ILE A 220 -17.65 -5.43 -22.39
N GLU A 221 -18.82 -4.85 -22.08
CA GLU A 221 -19.17 -3.48 -22.47
C GLU A 221 -18.75 -2.51 -21.36
N GLY A 222 -17.97 -1.48 -21.71
CA GLY A 222 -17.54 -0.46 -20.75
C GLY A 222 -16.29 -0.86 -19.95
N MET A 223 -16.20 -0.38 -18.70
CA MET A 223 -15.03 -0.58 -17.85
C MET A 223 -15.00 -1.99 -17.26
N VAL A 224 -13.85 -2.66 -17.35
CA VAL A 224 -13.60 -3.90 -16.59
C VAL A 224 -13.70 -3.70 -15.07
N SER A 225 -14.11 -4.75 -14.38
CA SER A 225 -14.13 -4.88 -12.92
C SER A 225 -12.98 -5.76 -12.45
N LEU A 226 -12.74 -5.83 -11.14
CA LEU A 226 -11.71 -6.70 -10.56
C LEU A 226 -11.98 -8.18 -10.89
N LYS A 227 -13.24 -8.61 -10.89
CA LYS A 227 -13.65 -9.97 -11.26
C LYS A 227 -13.21 -10.36 -12.66
N HIS A 228 -13.33 -9.46 -13.64
CA HIS A 228 -12.96 -9.74 -15.03
C HIS A 228 -11.45 -10.00 -15.20
N VAL A 229 -10.61 -9.43 -14.33
CA VAL A 229 -9.15 -9.45 -14.47
C VAL A 229 -8.43 -10.15 -13.30
N ARG A 230 -9.10 -11.07 -12.59
CA ARG A 230 -8.43 -11.91 -11.59
C ARG A 230 -7.30 -12.75 -12.20
N GLY A 231 -6.20 -12.86 -11.46
CA GLY A 231 -4.97 -13.53 -11.87
C GLY A 231 -4.25 -12.86 -13.03
N ARG A 232 -4.60 -11.61 -13.36
CA ARG A 232 -4.03 -10.87 -14.49
C ARG A 232 -3.03 -9.79 -14.07
N ILE A 233 -2.11 -9.52 -14.99
CA ILE A 233 -1.16 -8.41 -14.95
C ILE A 233 -1.61 -7.35 -15.95
N LEU A 234 -1.90 -6.15 -15.44
CA LEU A 234 -2.32 -4.97 -16.18
C LEU A 234 -1.11 -4.05 -16.36
N LEU A 235 -0.55 -3.99 -17.57
CA LEU A 235 0.59 -3.12 -17.85
C LEU A 235 0.11 -1.68 -18.06
N MET A 236 0.62 -0.74 -17.27
CA MET A 236 0.42 0.69 -17.51
C MET A 236 1.46 1.16 -18.51
N VAL A 237 1.01 1.61 -19.69
CA VAL A 237 1.89 2.06 -20.76
C VAL A 237 1.60 3.53 -21.06
N GLU A 238 2.64 4.34 -21.24
CA GLU A 238 2.47 5.74 -21.63
C GLU A 238 1.65 5.85 -22.92
N TRP A 239 0.67 6.73 -22.91
CA TRP A 239 -0.20 7.02 -24.04
C TRP A 239 -0.25 8.51 -24.29
N TYR A 240 -0.11 8.89 -25.55
CA TYR A 240 -0.13 10.28 -26.01
C TYR A 240 -1.34 10.47 -26.92
N PRO A 241 -2.27 11.40 -26.60
CA PRO A 241 -3.38 11.71 -27.48
C PRO A 241 -2.86 12.28 -28.82
N PRO A 242 -3.51 11.99 -29.95
CA PRO A 242 -3.13 12.57 -31.24
C PRO A 242 -3.16 14.11 -31.22
N ALA A 243 -2.26 14.75 -31.97
CA ALA A 243 -2.12 16.22 -32.03
C ALA A 243 -3.42 16.99 -32.31
N SER A 244 -4.34 16.42 -33.09
CA SER A 244 -5.66 17.02 -33.36
C SER A 244 -6.56 17.14 -32.12
N ARG A 245 -6.18 16.50 -31.02
CA ARG A 245 -6.89 16.47 -29.72
C ARG A 245 -6.01 16.98 -28.57
N ALA A 246 -4.77 17.37 -28.82
CA ALA A 246 -3.88 17.93 -27.80
C ALA A 246 -4.21 19.43 -27.58
N PRO A 247 -4.27 19.93 -26.34
CA PRO A 247 -4.35 21.37 -26.10
C PRO A 247 -3.11 22.06 -26.70
N PRO A 248 -3.21 23.32 -27.17
CA PRO A 248 -2.08 24.03 -27.73
C PRO A 248 -0.93 24.08 -26.71
N PRO A 249 0.33 23.88 -27.15
CA PRO A 249 1.47 23.82 -26.25
C PRO A 249 1.59 25.12 -25.45
N GLN A 250 1.44 25.04 -24.13
CA GLN A 250 1.86 26.10 -23.23
C GLN A 250 3.31 25.82 -22.84
N HIS A 251 4.21 26.75 -23.16
CA HIS A 251 5.61 26.68 -22.81
C HIS A 251 5.81 26.55 -21.30
N ASP A 252 6.30 25.40 -20.83
CA ASP A 252 6.98 25.31 -19.53
C ASP A 252 8.34 26.00 -19.64
N SER A 253 8.35 27.31 -19.40
CA SER A 253 9.56 28.14 -19.44
C SER A 253 10.32 28.02 -18.11
N SER A 254 11.25 27.08 -18.02
CA SER A 254 12.44 27.25 -17.19
C SER A 254 13.63 27.65 -18.05
N SER A 255 13.61 28.88 -18.57
CA SER A 255 14.81 29.65 -18.93
C SER A 255 14.42 31.08 -19.29
N SER A 256 14.98 32.03 -18.55
CA SER A 256 14.87 33.46 -18.80
C SER A 256 15.68 33.91 -20.01
N SER A 257 15.06 34.64 -20.93
CA SER A 257 15.65 35.86 -21.51
C SER A 257 14.59 36.64 -22.29
N SER A 258 14.42 37.90 -21.90
CA SER A 258 13.63 38.94 -22.55
C SER A 258 14.24 39.41 -23.88
N SER A 259 13.42 39.63 -24.91
CA SER A 259 13.40 40.89 -25.64
C SER A 259 12.12 41.03 -26.46
N SER A 260 11.45 42.16 -26.30
CA SER A 260 10.35 42.65 -27.13
C SER A 260 10.85 43.17 -28.47
N SER A 261 10.11 42.88 -29.53
CA SER A 261 9.95 43.80 -30.67
C SER A 261 8.68 43.44 -31.42
N ASP A 262 7.75 44.39 -31.45
CA ASP A 262 6.58 44.41 -32.32
C ASP A 262 7.03 44.52 -33.78
N ASP A 263 6.44 43.71 -34.65
CA ASP A 263 6.21 44.04 -36.05
C ASP A 263 4.92 43.32 -36.49
N GLU A 264 3.94 44.10 -36.95
CA GLU A 264 2.74 43.60 -37.62
C GLU A 264 3.13 43.12 -39.03
N ASP A 265 2.81 41.88 -39.39
CA ASP A 265 2.70 41.50 -40.81
C ASP A 265 1.66 40.39 -41.07
N ASP A 266 1.02 40.55 -42.22
CA ASP A 266 -0.10 39.82 -42.81
C ASP A 266 0.31 38.38 -43.21
N GLY A 267 0.24 37.43 -42.27
CA GLY A 267 0.75 36.06 -42.47
C GLY A 267 -0.04 34.93 -41.82
N GLY A 268 -1.32 35.14 -41.46
CA GLY A 268 -2.11 34.20 -40.64
C GLY A 268 -2.14 32.75 -41.15
N ASP A 269 -1.99 32.53 -42.45
CA ASP A 269 -2.02 31.21 -43.10
C ASP A 269 -0.66 30.48 -43.03
N GLN A 270 0.47 31.20 -42.97
CA GLN A 270 1.80 30.61 -42.77
C GLN A 270 2.06 30.28 -41.31
N HIS A 271 1.67 31.16 -40.39
CA HIS A 271 1.83 30.90 -38.95
C HIS A 271 1.00 29.69 -38.48
N GLN A 272 -0.23 29.52 -38.97
CA GLN A 272 -1.03 28.32 -38.67
C GLN A 272 -0.43 27.03 -39.25
N ARG A 273 0.14 27.09 -40.46
CA ARG A 273 0.84 25.93 -41.06
C ARG A 273 2.11 25.57 -40.29
N ASP A 274 2.87 26.55 -39.84
CA ASP A 274 4.09 26.33 -39.05
C ASP A 274 3.76 25.74 -37.68
N VAL A 275 2.69 26.22 -37.02
CA VAL A 275 2.17 25.64 -35.77
C VAL A 275 1.66 24.21 -35.97
N ALA A 276 0.94 23.94 -37.07
CA ALA A 276 0.47 22.58 -37.40
C ALA A 276 1.65 21.62 -37.67
N LEU A 277 2.64 22.05 -38.47
CA LEU A 277 3.85 21.28 -38.76
C LEU A 277 4.70 21.05 -37.50
N ALA A 278 4.79 22.03 -36.60
CA ALA A 278 5.44 21.88 -35.30
C ALA A 278 4.70 20.86 -34.43
N GLY A 279 3.36 20.90 -34.42
CA GLY A 279 2.51 19.93 -33.75
C GLY A 279 2.68 18.50 -34.29
N GLU A 280 2.72 18.34 -35.61
CA GLU A 280 2.99 17.03 -36.25
C GLU A 280 4.39 16.50 -35.93
N ARG A 281 5.41 17.37 -35.92
CA ARG A 281 6.78 16.99 -35.54
C ARG A 281 6.87 16.58 -34.08
N ALA A 282 6.21 17.31 -33.18
CA ALA A 282 6.15 16.99 -31.76
C ALA A 282 5.41 15.67 -31.52
N GLN A 283 4.28 15.45 -32.18
CA GLN A 283 3.55 14.18 -32.12
C GLN A 283 4.40 13.02 -32.61
N LYS A 284 5.11 13.19 -33.72
CA LYS A 284 6.01 12.16 -34.25
C LYS A 284 7.14 11.82 -33.27
N GLN A 285 7.64 12.78 -32.49
CA GLN A 285 8.61 12.50 -31.42
C GLN A 285 7.99 11.73 -30.25
N LEU A 286 6.74 12.01 -29.89
CA LEU A 286 6.00 11.27 -28.86
C LEU A 286 5.69 9.84 -29.32
N ASP A 287 5.26 9.67 -30.57
CA ASP A 287 4.98 8.36 -31.18
C ASP A 287 6.25 7.50 -31.29
N LEU A 288 7.45 8.11 -31.29
CA LEU A 288 8.73 7.41 -31.25
C LEU A 288 9.15 6.99 -29.84
N ARG A 289 8.55 7.53 -28.78
CA ARG A 289 8.89 7.15 -27.39
C ARG A 289 8.41 5.76 -27.05
N ILE A 290 7.24 5.35 -27.53
CA ILE A 290 6.64 4.06 -27.24
C ILE A 290 6.37 3.31 -28.54
N SER A 291 7.03 2.17 -28.71
CA SER A 291 6.86 1.29 -29.86
C SER A 291 5.42 0.79 -29.99
N PRO A 292 4.93 0.54 -31.22
CA PRO A 292 3.58 0.03 -31.42
C PRO A 292 3.31 -1.32 -30.73
N SER A 293 4.33 -2.17 -30.59
CA SER A 293 4.23 -3.45 -29.89
C SER A 293 4.00 -3.26 -28.39
N LEU A 294 4.75 -2.35 -27.75
CA LEU A 294 4.60 -2.00 -26.34
C LEU A 294 3.27 -1.28 -26.07
N ALA A 295 2.89 -0.32 -26.93
CA ALA A 295 1.64 0.44 -26.80
C ALA A 295 0.40 -0.47 -26.77
N LYS A 296 0.40 -1.59 -27.50
CA LYS A 296 -0.70 -2.57 -27.53
C LYS A 296 -0.93 -3.28 -26.19
N LEU A 297 0.10 -3.41 -25.36
CA LEU A 297 0.00 -4.06 -24.05
C LEU A 297 -0.68 -3.18 -22.99
N GLY A 298 -0.79 -1.87 -23.23
CA GLY A 298 -1.52 -0.92 -22.38
C GLY A 298 -3.04 -1.00 -22.59
N VAL A 299 -3.66 -2.17 -22.41
CA VAL A 299 -5.09 -2.39 -22.73
C VAL A 299 -6.00 -1.60 -21.78
N TYR A 300 -5.87 -1.85 -20.48
CA TYR A 300 -6.75 -1.31 -19.43
C TYR A 300 -6.09 -0.27 -18.52
N ALA A 301 -4.91 0.23 -18.90
CA ALA A 301 -4.17 1.24 -18.15
C ALA A 301 -3.31 2.12 -19.09
N LYS A 302 -3.96 2.90 -19.95
CA LYS A 302 -3.27 3.85 -20.83
C LYS A 302 -2.88 5.09 -20.02
N SER A 303 -1.61 5.19 -19.66
CA SER A 303 -1.08 6.19 -18.73
C SER A 303 -0.86 7.53 -19.42
N VAL A 304 -1.51 8.58 -18.93
CA VAL A 304 -1.42 9.95 -19.42
C VAL A 304 -0.84 10.83 -18.34
N LYS A 305 0.11 11.70 -18.71
CA LYS A 305 0.58 12.79 -17.86
C LYS A 305 -0.28 14.02 -18.15
N PRO A 306 -1.31 14.34 -17.34
CA PRO A 306 -2.17 15.48 -17.60
C PRO A 306 -1.39 16.81 -17.47
N GLN A 307 -1.83 17.81 -18.24
CA GLN A 307 -1.29 19.16 -18.22
C GLN A 307 -2.25 20.11 -17.48
N GLY A 308 -1.70 21.04 -16.69
CA GLY A 308 -2.47 22.08 -16.00
C GLY A 308 -3.62 21.54 -15.14
N ASP A 309 -4.77 22.22 -15.20
CA ASP A 309 -6.00 21.81 -14.52
C ASP A 309 -6.80 20.80 -15.37
N PHE A 310 -6.43 19.53 -15.24
CA PHE A 310 -7.06 18.43 -15.98
C PHE A 310 -8.51 18.15 -15.58
N THR A 311 -8.99 18.73 -14.48
CA THR A 311 -10.39 18.55 -14.05
C THR A 311 -11.38 19.27 -14.95
N THR A 312 -10.89 20.21 -15.78
CA THR A 312 -11.69 20.94 -16.76
C THR A 312 -11.86 20.20 -18.10
N GLN A 313 -11.05 19.16 -18.34
CA GLN A 313 -11.01 18.46 -19.61
C GLN A 313 -11.79 17.15 -19.53
N LYS A 314 -12.71 16.93 -20.48
CA LYS A 314 -13.44 15.67 -20.56
C LYS A 314 -12.61 14.65 -21.33
N ILE A 315 -11.94 13.76 -20.60
CA ILE A 315 -11.15 12.67 -21.19
C ILE A 315 -12.11 11.52 -21.53
N ILE A 316 -12.53 11.47 -22.80
CA ILE A 316 -13.51 10.48 -23.28
C ILE A 316 -12.80 9.24 -23.86
N GLU A 317 -11.65 9.43 -24.50
CA GLU A 317 -10.86 8.36 -25.10
C GLU A 317 -9.39 8.48 -24.69
N PRO A 318 -8.71 7.36 -24.40
CA PRO A 318 -9.25 6.00 -24.37
C PRO A 318 -10.15 5.77 -23.14
N LEU A 319 -11.05 4.78 -23.23
CA LEU A 319 -11.95 4.42 -22.12
C LEU A 319 -11.14 4.16 -20.83
N HIS A 320 -10.13 3.30 -20.92
CA HIS A 320 -9.23 2.97 -19.80
C HIS A 320 -8.03 3.93 -19.68
N CYS A 321 -8.31 5.23 -19.69
CA CYS A 321 -7.31 6.25 -19.41
C CYS A 321 -6.96 6.30 -17.91
N LEU A 322 -5.66 6.30 -17.60
CA LEU A 322 -5.10 6.42 -16.25
C LEU A 322 -4.29 7.72 -16.17
N LEU A 323 -4.61 8.59 -15.21
CA LEU A 323 -3.95 9.87 -15.03
C LEU A 323 -2.77 9.72 -14.07
N ASN A 324 -1.56 10.08 -14.52
CA ASN A 324 -0.34 10.01 -13.71
C ASN A 324 0.07 11.41 -13.25
N VAL A 325 -0.27 11.76 -12.02
CA VAL A 325 -0.22 13.11 -11.44
C VAL A 325 0.86 13.18 -10.36
N SER A 326 1.71 14.21 -10.39
CA SER A 326 2.67 14.41 -9.29
C SER A 326 1.97 14.90 -8.02
N GLU A 327 2.49 14.57 -6.84
CA GLU A 327 2.00 15.06 -5.54
C GLU A 327 1.85 16.61 -5.52
N ASN A 328 2.77 17.32 -6.16
CA ASN A 328 2.75 18.79 -6.26
C ASN A 328 1.58 19.29 -7.12
N ALA A 329 1.35 18.67 -8.28
CA ALA A 329 0.27 19.07 -9.18
C ALA A 329 -1.09 18.86 -8.50
N LEU A 330 -1.27 17.71 -7.84
CA LEU A 330 -2.47 17.46 -7.05
C LEU A 330 -2.65 18.48 -5.93
N SER A 331 -1.59 18.73 -5.15
CA SER A 331 -1.65 19.66 -4.01
C SER A 331 -2.02 21.10 -4.41
N LYS A 332 -1.65 21.54 -5.62
CA LYS A 332 -2.04 22.85 -6.17
C LYS A 332 -3.53 22.92 -6.52
N LEU A 333 -4.13 21.80 -6.94
CA LEU A 333 -5.53 21.74 -7.37
C LEU A 333 -6.51 21.56 -6.20
N ILE A 334 -6.12 20.82 -5.15
CA ILE A 334 -7.00 20.50 -4.00
C ILE A 334 -7.76 21.74 -3.46
N PRO A 335 -7.13 22.91 -3.20
CA PRO A 335 -7.83 24.04 -2.59
C PRO A 335 -8.99 24.60 -3.41
N THR A 336 -8.97 24.44 -4.74
CA THR A 336 -9.95 25.07 -5.65
C THR A 336 -10.74 24.08 -6.50
N ARG A 337 -10.33 22.81 -6.54
CA ARG A 337 -10.87 21.75 -7.43
C ARG A 337 -11.16 20.42 -6.75
N LEU A 338 -11.23 20.36 -5.41
CA LEU A 338 -11.43 19.10 -4.69
C LEU A 338 -12.61 18.26 -5.22
N GLU A 339 -13.79 18.87 -5.39
CA GLU A 339 -14.97 18.14 -5.89
C GLU A 339 -14.78 17.65 -7.33
N SER A 340 -14.15 18.46 -8.19
CA SER A 340 -13.84 18.06 -9.58
C SER A 340 -12.78 16.97 -9.67
N LEU A 341 -11.82 16.94 -8.74
CA LEU A 341 -10.86 15.84 -8.59
C LEU A 341 -11.57 14.53 -8.19
N ILE A 342 -12.49 14.60 -7.21
CA ILE A 342 -13.29 13.44 -6.79
C ILE A 342 -14.12 12.91 -7.96
N GLN A 343 -14.77 13.81 -8.72
CA GLN A 343 -15.54 13.46 -9.92
C GLN A 343 -14.69 12.79 -11.01
N THR A 344 -13.44 13.24 -11.19
CA THR A 344 -12.49 12.58 -12.11
C THR A 344 -12.24 11.14 -11.68
N GLY A 345 -12.17 10.88 -10.37
CA GLY A 345 -12.03 9.55 -9.80
C GLY A 345 -13.23 8.62 -10.01
N TYR A 346 -14.40 9.12 -10.45
CA TYR A 346 -15.55 8.25 -10.76
C TYR A 346 -15.33 7.45 -12.04
N THR A 347 -14.66 8.06 -13.01
CA THR A 347 -14.51 7.51 -14.37
C THR A 347 -13.09 7.15 -14.72
N HIS A 348 -12.09 7.72 -14.04
CA HIS A 348 -10.67 7.52 -14.36
C HIS A 348 -9.88 7.07 -13.14
N GLN A 349 -8.91 6.19 -13.37
CA GLN A 349 -7.89 5.90 -12.36
C GLN A 349 -6.89 7.04 -12.33
N THR A 350 -6.53 7.52 -11.14
CA THR A 350 -5.50 8.53 -10.92
C THR A 350 -4.41 7.95 -10.03
N ARG A 351 -3.18 7.91 -10.57
CA ARG A 351 -1.94 7.62 -9.86
C ARG A 351 -1.30 8.91 -9.39
N VAL A 352 -1.01 8.98 -8.10
CA VAL A 352 -0.27 10.07 -7.46
C VAL A 352 1.07 9.53 -7.00
N TYR A 353 2.16 10.14 -7.48
CA TYR A 353 3.52 9.71 -7.16
C TYR A 353 4.33 10.80 -6.44
N PRO A 354 5.33 10.41 -5.63
CA PRO A 354 6.17 11.35 -4.89
C PRO A 354 6.96 12.26 -5.81
N ARG A 355 7.22 13.49 -5.36
CA ARG A 355 8.10 14.43 -6.07
C ARG A 355 9.53 13.89 -6.15
N GLY A 356 10.19 14.01 -7.30
CA GLY A 356 11.60 13.60 -7.50
C GLY A 356 12.65 14.31 -6.62
N THR A 357 12.30 15.37 -5.88
CA THR A 357 13.19 15.99 -4.88
C THR A 357 13.15 15.29 -3.52
N ARG A 358 12.30 14.28 -3.32
CA ARG A 358 12.19 13.49 -2.08
C ARG A 358 13.31 12.46 -1.99
N VAL A 359 14.56 12.92 -2.09
CA VAL A 359 15.77 12.09 -2.14
C VAL A 359 16.00 11.19 -0.92
N GLN A 360 15.30 11.46 0.18
CA GLN A 360 15.32 10.67 1.40
C GLN A 360 14.27 9.54 1.40
N SER A 361 13.56 9.31 0.28
CA SER A 361 12.51 8.30 0.15
C SER A 361 11.36 8.46 1.17
N THR A 362 11.09 9.68 1.62
CA THR A 362 9.91 9.97 2.47
C THR A 362 8.63 9.90 1.66
N ASN A 363 7.55 9.43 2.27
CA ASN A 363 6.30 9.28 1.57
C ASN A 363 5.52 10.59 1.43
N LEU A 364 4.67 10.62 0.40
CA LEU A 364 3.57 11.57 0.30
C LEU A 364 2.51 11.26 1.36
N ASN A 365 1.60 12.20 1.62
CA ASN A 365 0.45 11.92 2.47
C ASN A 365 -0.67 11.24 1.65
N PRO A 366 -0.93 9.93 1.84
CA PRO A 366 -1.90 9.21 1.01
C PRO A 366 -3.34 9.69 1.23
N LEU A 367 -3.68 10.23 2.42
CA LEU A 367 -5.02 10.77 2.67
C LEU A 367 -5.35 11.95 1.76
N LYS A 368 -4.36 12.79 1.41
CA LYS A 368 -4.59 13.87 0.45
C LYS A 368 -4.95 13.34 -0.94
N ALA A 369 -4.33 12.23 -1.36
CA ALA A 369 -4.62 11.58 -2.62
C ALA A 369 -6.00 10.90 -2.60
N TRP A 370 -6.25 10.05 -1.61
CA TRP A 370 -7.50 9.28 -1.51
C TRP A 370 -8.73 10.17 -1.33
N ARG A 371 -8.64 11.23 -0.51
CA ARG A 371 -9.74 12.21 -0.32
C ARG A 371 -10.02 13.03 -1.58
N ALA A 372 -9.02 13.20 -2.46
CA ALA A 372 -9.18 13.82 -3.77
C ALA A 372 -9.65 12.85 -4.87
N GLY A 373 -10.07 11.63 -4.51
CA GLY A 373 -10.59 10.63 -5.45
C GLY A 373 -9.54 9.78 -6.15
N ALA A 374 -8.25 10.00 -5.90
CA ALA A 374 -7.19 9.21 -6.51
C ALA A 374 -7.11 7.81 -5.90
N GLN A 375 -7.04 6.81 -6.76
CA GLN A 375 -7.07 5.39 -6.43
C GLN A 375 -5.69 4.86 -6.01
N ILE A 376 -4.65 5.35 -6.68
CA ILE A 376 -3.28 4.82 -6.61
C ILE A 376 -2.40 5.88 -5.95
N ALA A 377 -2.16 5.77 -4.66
CA ALA A 377 -1.18 6.58 -3.94
C ALA A 377 0.14 5.79 -3.88
N ALA A 378 1.09 6.07 -4.77
CA ALA A 378 2.32 5.30 -4.87
C ALA A 378 3.33 5.71 -3.77
N LEU A 379 3.70 4.76 -2.91
CA LEU A 379 4.54 4.99 -1.74
C LEU A 379 5.87 4.23 -1.85
N ASN A 380 6.92 4.76 -1.22
CA ASN A 380 8.19 4.07 -1.00
C ASN A 380 8.00 3.04 0.14
N TRP A 381 7.88 1.77 -0.21
CA TRP A 381 7.60 0.67 0.75
C TRP A 381 8.76 0.40 1.73
N GLN A 382 9.98 0.76 1.35
CA GLN A 382 11.17 0.65 2.19
C GLN A 382 11.20 1.66 3.36
N SER A 383 10.22 2.58 3.42
CA SER A 383 10.11 3.63 4.45
C SER A 383 8.81 3.48 5.24
N TYR A 384 8.85 2.85 6.42
CA TYR A 384 7.67 2.65 7.27
C TYR A 384 7.26 3.91 8.09
N ASP A 385 7.14 5.04 7.40
CA ASP A 385 6.66 6.30 7.97
C ASP A 385 5.11 6.34 8.09
N LEU A 386 4.55 7.50 8.46
CA LEU A 386 3.10 7.67 8.57
C LEU A 386 2.34 7.29 7.29
N GLY A 387 2.93 7.54 6.11
CA GLY A 387 2.31 7.17 4.84
C GLY A 387 2.15 5.66 4.71
N MET A 388 3.19 4.89 5.03
CA MET A 388 3.13 3.43 5.01
C MET A 388 2.29 2.84 6.15
N GLN A 389 2.24 3.48 7.32
CA GLN A 389 1.33 3.08 8.41
C GLN A 389 -0.14 3.21 7.98
N LEU A 390 -0.49 4.31 7.29
CA LEU A 390 -1.83 4.51 6.71
C LEU A 390 -2.12 3.52 5.57
N ASN A 391 -1.14 3.26 4.70
CA ASN A 391 -1.27 2.27 3.63
C ASN A 391 -1.53 0.87 4.19
N HIS A 392 -0.76 0.46 5.21
CA HIS A 392 -0.98 -0.79 5.89
C HIS A 392 -2.39 -0.83 6.53
N ALA A 393 -2.78 0.22 7.26
CA ALA A 393 -4.11 0.30 7.87
C ALA A 393 -5.27 0.25 6.86
N MET A 394 -5.05 0.77 5.64
CA MET A 394 -6.03 0.79 4.56
C MET A 394 -6.18 -0.59 3.89
N PHE A 395 -5.08 -1.31 3.67
CA PHE A 395 -5.03 -2.48 2.78
C PHE A 395 -4.75 -3.82 3.46
N ASN A 396 -4.44 -3.84 4.76
CA ASN A 396 -4.23 -5.09 5.49
C ASN A 396 -5.50 -5.95 5.46
N ASP A 397 -5.35 -7.23 5.11
CA ASP A 397 -6.43 -8.22 4.94
C ASP A 397 -7.50 -7.87 3.89
N THR A 398 -7.23 -6.94 2.96
CA THR A 398 -8.15 -6.59 1.85
C THR A 398 -7.73 -7.17 0.50
N GLY A 399 -6.60 -7.88 0.45
CA GLY A 399 -5.99 -8.35 -0.79
C GLY A 399 -5.40 -7.22 -1.66
N GLY A 400 -5.26 -6.01 -1.10
CA GLY A 400 -4.62 -4.85 -1.76
C GLY A 400 -5.57 -3.96 -2.57
N TRP A 401 -6.87 -4.25 -2.56
CA TRP A 401 -7.90 -3.48 -3.23
C TRP A 401 -9.03 -3.15 -2.25
N VAL A 402 -9.49 -1.90 -2.24
CA VAL A 402 -10.53 -1.44 -1.30
C VAL A 402 -11.58 -0.64 -2.05
N LEU A 403 -12.84 -1.05 -1.95
CA LEU A 403 -13.95 -0.33 -2.57
C LEU A 403 -14.06 1.09 -1.97
N LYS A 404 -14.15 2.10 -2.84
CA LYS A 404 -14.43 3.47 -2.46
C LYS A 404 -15.87 3.61 -1.95
N SER A 405 -16.11 4.58 -1.08
CA SER A 405 -17.46 4.83 -0.59
C SER A 405 -18.42 5.30 -1.69
N GLU A 406 -19.72 5.31 -1.40
CA GLU A 406 -20.74 5.74 -2.36
C GLU A 406 -20.53 7.18 -2.83
N TYR A 407 -20.14 8.09 -1.92
CA TYR A 407 -19.78 9.47 -2.29
C TYR A 407 -18.60 9.51 -3.24
N GLN A 408 -17.52 8.77 -2.95
CA GLN A 408 -16.32 8.68 -3.79
C GLN A 408 -16.55 7.93 -5.13
N ARG A 409 -17.76 7.42 -5.35
CA ARG A 409 -18.23 6.80 -6.60
C ARG A 409 -19.35 7.60 -7.28
N GLY A 410 -19.75 8.74 -6.74
CA GLY A 410 -20.82 9.58 -7.28
C GLY A 410 -22.24 8.99 -7.10
N LEU A 411 -22.40 8.04 -6.18
CA LEU A 411 -23.68 7.37 -5.88
C LEU A 411 -24.43 8.03 -4.72
N ALA A 412 -23.73 8.82 -3.91
CA ALA A 412 -24.30 9.59 -2.81
C ALA A 412 -23.70 11.00 -2.78
N SER A 413 -24.41 11.95 -2.18
CA SER A 413 -23.79 13.21 -1.76
C SER A 413 -22.84 12.96 -0.60
N ARG A 414 -21.86 13.85 -0.38
CA ARG A 414 -21.07 13.83 0.85
C ARG A 414 -22.07 13.99 2.00
N GLU A 415 -22.23 12.96 2.82
CA GLU A 415 -23.25 12.94 3.86
C GLU A 415 -22.91 13.99 4.93
N SER A 416 -23.38 15.22 4.72
CA SER A 416 -23.39 16.28 5.73
C SER A 416 -24.41 16.02 6.83
N ASP A 417 -25.28 15.02 6.63
CA ASP A 417 -26.47 14.78 7.44
C ASP A 417 -26.32 13.56 8.38
N GLN A 418 -25.21 12.82 8.29
CA GLN A 418 -24.91 11.82 9.32
C GLN A 418 -24.49 12.52 10.61
N ALA A 419 -25.26 12.26 11.68
CA ALA A 419 -25.06 12.91 12.96
C ALA A 419 -23.65 12.64 13.51
N THR A 420 -23.00 13.68 14.03
CA THR A 420 -21.80 13.54 14.84
C THR A 420 -22.06 12.55 15.98
N ARG A 421 -21.22 11.53 16.10
CA ARG A 421 -21.28 10.52 17.17
C ARG A 421 -20.13 10.71 18.13
N LYS A 422 -20.29 10.22 19.35
CA LYS A 422 -19.19 10.16 20.32
C LYS A 422 -18.48 8.82 20.19
N LEU A 423 -17.18 8.86 19.94
CA LEU A 423 -16.27 7.72 19.97
C LEU A 423 -15.56 7.71 21.32
N THR A 424 -15.97 6.82 22.21
CA THR A 424 -15.34 6.62 23.52
C THR A 424 -14.34 5.47 23.44
N ILE A 425 -13.12 5.72 23.90
CA ILE A 425 -12.03 4.74 23.87
C ILE A 425 -11.44 4.63 25.25
N ARG A 426 -11.34 3.40 25.77
CA ARG A 426 -10.57 3.08 26.97
C ARG A 426 -9.32 2.31 26.58
N ILE A 427 -8.17 2.79 27.03
CA ILE A 427 -6.87 2.13 26.91
C ILE A 427 -6.58 1.49 28.26
N TYR A 428 -6.63 0.16 28.33
CA TYR A 428 -6.37 -0.57 29.57
C TYR A 428 -4.88 -0.67 29.83
N GLY A 429 -4.16 -1.31 28.90
CA GLY A 429 -2.74 -1.61 29.05
C GLY A 429 -2.14 -2.23 27.80
N ALA A 430 -0.82 -2.36 27.80
CA ALA A 430 -0.06 -3.02 26.78
C ALA A 430 0.69 -4.22 27.36
N SER A 431 0.79 -5.28 26.56
CA SER A 431 1.53 -6.49 26.91
C SER A 431 2.68 -6.72 25.94
N ASN A 432 3.76 -7.29 26.46
CA ASN A 432 4.91 -7.75 25.69
C ASN A 432 5.54 -6.65 24.81
N LEU A 433 5.57 -5.41 25.29
CA LEU A 433 6.23 -4.31 24.58
C LEU A 433 7.75 -4.54 24.53
N PRO A 434 8.42 -4.32 23.39
CA PRO A 434 9.87 -4.41 23.33
C PRO A 434 10.48 -3.33 24.24
N HIS A 435 11.58 -3.68 24.90
CA HIS A 435 12.38 -2.69 25.61
C HIS A 435 13.01 -1.73 24.58
N PRO A 436 12.84 -0.40 24.69
CA PRO A 436 13.33 0.55 23.68
C PRO A 436 14.85 0.56 23.50
N GLU A 437 15.60 0.26 24.56
CA GLU A 437 17.03 0.01 24.47
C GLU A 437 17.24 -1.50 24.27
N ASP A 438 17.97 -1.87 23.20
CA ASP A 438 18.40 -3.25 22.85
C ASP A 438 19.37 -3.86 23.89
N THR A 439 19.39 -3.30 25.10
CA THR A 439 20.18 -3.73 26.25
C THR A 439 19.32 -4.64 27.11
N GLN A 440 19.93 -5.71 27.63
CA GLN A 440 19.40 -6.48 28.75
C GLN A 440 19.46 -5.65 30.04
N SER A 441 19.07 -4.36 30.00
CA SER A 441 19.04 -3.51 31.18
C SER A 441 17.76 -3.82 31.96
N ASP A 442 17.91 -3.97 33.27
CA ASP A 442 16.77 -4.09 34.20
C ASP A 442 16.15 -2.71 34.52
N ASP A 443 16.47 -1.69 33.72
CA ASP A 443 16.12 -0.31 34.02
C ASP A 443 14.65 -0.04 33.69
N SER A 444 13.98 0.72 34.57
CA SER A 444 12.61 1.15 34.30
C SER A 444 12.60 2.25 33.24
N VAL A 445 11.74 2.11 32.23
CA VAL A 445 11.48 3.14 31.23
C VAL A 445 10.17 3.86 31.50
N SER A 446 10.09 5.14 31.15
CA SER A 446 8.88 5.94 31.29
C SER A 446 8.11 5.92 29.97
N VAL A 447 6.87 5.45 29.95
CA VAL A 447 6.13 5.18 28.71
C VAL A 447 4.72 5.75 28.77
N TYR A 448 4.24 6.24 27.62
CA TYR A 448 2.85 6.65 27.44
C TYR A 448 2.33 6.23 26.05
N ILE A 449 1.02 6.29 25.86
CA ILE A 449 0.37 6.11 24.55
C ILE A 449 -0.14 7.44 24.05
N ARG A 450 0.19 7.75 22.79
CA ARG A 450 -0.42 8.81 22.00
C ARG A 450 -1.45 8.22 21.05
N ALA A 451 -2.72 8.49 21.30
CA ALA A 451 -3.81 8.17 20.40
C ALA A 451 -4.05 9.35 19.44
N GLU A 452 -4.17 9.07 18.15
CA GLU A 452 -4.36 10.06 17.10
C GLU A 452 -5.51 9.62 16.19
N LEU A 453 -6.52 10.47 16.01
CA LEU A 453 -7.57 10.35 15.01
C LEU A 453 -7.25 11.28 13.85
N MET A 454 -7.04 10.69 12.68
CA MET A 454 -6.88 11.40 11.42
C MET A 454 -8.23 11.47 10.72
N HIS A 455 -8.73 12.68 10.50
CA HIS A 455 -10.11 12.92 10.03
C HIS A 455 -10.15 14.07 9.02
N TYR A 456 -11.16 14.11 8.14
CA TYR A 456 -11.19 15.13 7.09
C TYR A 456 -11.48 16.55 7.62
N GLU A 457 -12.26 16.69 8.70
CA GLU A 457 -12.56 17.99 9.30
C GLU A 457 -11.41 18.49 10.16
N LYS A 458 -10.96 17.64 11.08
CA LYS A 458 -9.97 18.00 12.10
C LYS A 458 -9.38 16.75 12.75
N ASP A 459 -8.06 16.67 12.76
CA ASP A 459 -7.36 15.65 13.52
C ASP A 459 -7.52 15.88 15.03
N GLN A 460 -7.71 14.79 15.77
CA GLN A 460 -7.83 14.81 17.23
C GLN A 460 -6.72 13.95 17.85
N LYS A 461 -6.27 14.34 19.05
CA LYS A 461 -5.16 13.66 19.74
C LYS A 461 -5.47 13.50 21.22
N TYR A 462 -4.99 12.41 21.79
CA TYR A 462 -5.04 12.15 23.22
C TYR A 462 -3.70 11.55 23.65
N ARG A 463 -3.23 11.91 24.85
CA ARG A 463 -2.00 11.40 25.45
C ARG A 463 -2.36 10.83 26.82
N THR A 464 -2.03 9.57 27.06
CA THR A 464 -2.13 9.00 28.41
C THR A 464 -1.10 9.62 29.35
N LYS A 465 -1.26 9.38 30.64
CA LYS A 465 -0.24 9.63 31.66
C LYS A 465 0.99 8.78 31.38
N THR A 466 2.13 9.32 31.77
CA THR A 466 3.39 8.58 31.75
C THR A 466 3.41 7.57 32.89
N VAL A 467 3.69 6.30 32.58
CA VAL A 467 3.82 5.20 33.54
C VAL A 467 5.24 4.66 33.45
N LYS A 468 5.87 4.40 34.60
CA LYS A 468 7.17 3.72 34.64
C LYS A 468 6.95 2.21 34.53
N GLY A 469 7.43 1.61 33.46
CA GLY A 469 7.43 0.16 33.25
C GLY A 469 8.82 -0.39 33.57
N ALA A 470 8.89 -1.39 34.45
CA ALA A 470 10.07 -2.23 34.61
C ALA A 470 9.89 -3.50 33.78
N PRO A 471 10.98 -4.19 33.40
CA PRO A 471 10.88 -5.47 32.72
C PRO A 471 9.98 -6.47 33.44
N SER A 472 9.11 -7.11 32.67
CA SER A 472 8.14 -8.07 33.17
C SER A 472 8.84 -9.34 33.64
N GLN A 473 8.57 -9.74 34.87
CA GLN A 473 9.02 -11.03 35.42
C GLN A 473 8.33 -12.23 34.73
N GLU A 474 7.27 -11.97 33.96
CA GLU A 474 6.53 -12.96 33.19
C GLU A 474 7.15 -13.23 31.81
N SER A 475 8.21 -12.49 31.44
CA SER A 475 8.83 -12.54 30.11
C SER A 475 10.25 -13.08 30.17
N SER A 476 10.60 -13.90 29.17
CA SER A 476 11.99 -14.34 28.93
C SER A 476 12.82 -13.34 28.14
N HIS A 477 12.23 -12.25 27.63
CA HIS A 477 12.85 -11.34 26.65
C HIS A 477 12.89 -9.86 27.10
N ASN A 478 13.00 -9.58 28.39
CA ASN A 478 13.08 -8.21 28.93
C ASN A 478 11.90 -7.29 28.47
N SER A 479 10.73 -7.86 28.16
CA SER A 479 9.58 -7.10 27.63
C SER A 479 8.86 -6.31 28.73
N LEU A 480 8.18 -5.23 28.37
CA LEU A 480 7.42 -4.40 29.30
C LEU A 480 5.92 -4.74 29.27
N ASP A 481 5.31 -4.78 30.45
CA ASP A 481 3.86 -4.82 30.64
C ASP A 481 3.43 -3.55 31.37
N ILE A 482 2.51 -2.78 30.78
CA ILE A 482 2.17 -1.44 31.28
C ILE A 482 0.65 -1.27 31.32
N MET A 483 0.12 -0.77 32.43
CA MET A 483 -1.30 -0.47 32.61
C MET A 483 -1.50 1.05 32.75
N TRP A 484 -2.41 1.62 31.96
CA TRP A 484 -2.80 3.03 32.04
C TRP A 484 -4.20 3.20 32.63
N ASP A 485 -5.13 2.35 32.21
CA ASP A 485 -6.56 2.41 32.54
C ASP A 485 -7.18 3.81 32.35
N GLU A 486 -7.04 4.36 31.15
CA GLU A 486 -7.51 5.72 30.82
C GLU A 486 -8.59 5.71 29.73
N THR A 487 -9.62 6.53 29.93
CA THR A 487 -10.73 6.69 28.98
C THR A 487 -10.79 8.11 28.46
N PHE A 488 -11.03 8.25 27.16
CA PHE A 488 -11.25 9.54 26.51
C PHE A 488 -12.36 9.43 25.47
N THR A 489 -12.82 10.56 24.96
CA THR A 489 -13.90 10.62 23.98
C THR A 489 -13.61 11.69 22.94
N TRP A 490 -13.87 11.34 21.68
CA TRP A 490 -13.83 12.25 20.54
C TRP A 490 -15.22 12.40 19.94
N GLU A 491 -15.53 13.57 19.42
CA GLU A 491 -16.71 13.78 18.59
C GLU A 491 -16.30 13.57 17.13
N VAL A 492 -16.97 12.65 16.44
CA VAL A 492 -16.57 12.19 15.11
C VAL A 492 -17.80 12.18 14.21
N THR A 493 -17.73 12.94 13.12
CA THR A 493 -18.64 12.77 11.99
C THR A 493 -18.19 11.58 11.15
N PRO A 494 -19.11 10.81 10.55
CA PRO A 494 -18.71 9.67 9.74
C PRO A 494 -17.80 10.06 8.56
N ASP A 495 -16.69 9.35 8.44
CA ASP A 495 -15.67 9.55 7.40
C ASP A 495 -15.08 8.19 7.04
N ASP A 496 -15.31 7.78 5.80
CA ASP A 496 -14.78 6.53 5.26
C ASP A 496 -13.26 6.49 5.25
N LEU A 497 -12.59 7.64 5.28
CA LEU A 497 -11.13 7.78 5.30
C LEU A 497 -10.63 8.35 6.63
N ALA A 498 -11.34 8.04 7.72
CA ALA A 498 -10.85 8.23 9.08
C ALA A 498 -9.95 7.08 9.53
N PHE A 499 -8.87 7.42 10.23
CA PHE A 499 -7.91 6.44 10.76
C PHE A 499 -7.61 6.73 12.21
N ILE A 500 -7.53 5.68 13.02
CA ILE A 500 -7.04 5.74 14.39
C ILE A 500 -5.63 5.16 14.46
N ARG A 501 -4.78 5.79 15.27
CA ARG A 501 -3.42 5.35 15.49
C ARG A 501 -3.06 5.41 16.98
N PHE A 502 -2.54 4.32 17.51
CA PHE A 502 -1.97 4.23 18.85
C PHE A 502 -0.46 4.14 18.72
N VAL A 503 0.25 5.12 19.27
CA VAL A 503 1.71 5.16 19.25
C VAL A 503 2.19 5.01 20.69
N VAL A 504 3.01 3.99 20.94
CA VAL A 504 3.69 3.80 22.22
C VAL A 504 5.00 4.58 22.17
N VAL A 505 5.20 5.42 23.17
CA VAL A 505 6.27 6.42 23.20
C VAL A 505 7.02 6.34 24.53
N GLU A 506 8.34 6.31 24.44
CA GLU A 506 9.23 6.49 25.59
C GLU A 506 9.37 7.99 25.89
N ASP A 507 9.05 8.37 27.12
CA ASP A 507 9.14 9.72 27.68
C ASP A 507 10.58 9.97 28.13
N LYS A 508 11.39 10.54 27.23
CA LYS A 508 12.80 10.88 27.48
C LYS A 508 12.94 12.37 27.76
N PHE A 509 13.91 12.70 28.62
CA PHE A 509 14.22 14.10 28.97
C PHE A 509 14.54 15.00 27.76
N ALA A 510 15.13 14.43 26.70
CA ALA A 510 15.51 15.18 25.50
C ALA A 510 14.38 15.23 24.46
N PHE A 511 14.03 14.06 23.90
CA PHE A 511 13.00 13.93 22.87
C PHE A 511 12.26 12.62 23.07
N ASP A 512 10.93 12.71 23.12
CA ASP A 512 10.03 11.57 23.12
C ASP A 512 10.29 10.66 21.92
N GLU A 513 10.52 9.37 22.18
CA GLU A 513 10.90 8.41 21.17
C GLU A 513 9.78 7.38 20.95
N PRO A 514 9.05 7.42 19.82
CA PRO A 514 8.11 6.37 19.49
C PRO A 514 8.86 5.07 19.19
N PHE A 515 8.32 3.93 19.60
CA PHE A 515 8.96 2.63 19.35
C PHE A 515 7.99 1.53 18.90
N ALA A 516 6.69 1.69 19.17
CA ALA A 516 5.66 0.78 18.66
C ALA A 516 4.42 1.53 18.20
N VAL A 517 3.73 1.00 17.19
CA VAL A 517 2.55 1.64 16.59
C VAL A 517 1.51 0.63 16.13
N HIS A 518 0.24 0.95 16.33
CA HIS A 518 -0.90 0.34 15.67
C HIS A 518 -1.65 1.42 14.89
N CYS A 519 -2.04 1.14 13.66
CA CYS A 519 -2.87 2.04 12.86
C CYS A 519 -3.98 1.24 12.18
N ALA A 520 -5.20 1.76 12.24
CA ALA A 520 -6.41 1.12 11.76
C ALA A 520 -7.32 2.12 11.06
N ARG A 521 -7.99 1.68 9.99
CA ARG A 521 -9.10 2.43 9.39
C ARG A 521 -10.30 2.37 10.33
N LEU A 522 -10.80 3.53 10.73
CA LEU A 522 -11.80 3.63 11.82
C LEU A 522 -13.08 2.85 11.51
N SER A 523 -13.53 2.83 10.26
CA SER A 523 -14.72 2.09 9.83
C SER A 523 -14.57 0.56 9.88
N TYR A 524 -13.34 0.04 10.01
CA TYR A 524 -13.08 -1.40 10.17
C TYR A 524 -12.96 -1.81 11.64
N VAL A 525 -12.83 -0.84 12.55
CA VAL A 525 -12.65 -1.10 13.97
C VAL A 525 -13.97 -1.54 14.59
N LYS A 526 -13.95 -2.68 15.29
CA LYS A 526 -15.14 -3.23 15.96
C LYS A 526 -15.40 -2.54 17.30
N GLU A 527 -16.69 -2.36 17.62
CA GLU A 527 -17.12 -1.97 18.96
C GLU A 527 -16.87 -3.09 19.96
N GLY A 528 -16.64 -2.71 21.22
CA GLY A 528 -16.33 -3.61 22.32
C GLY A 528 -14.83 -3.70 22.60
N LEU A 529 -14.45 -4.77 23.30
CA LEU A 529 -13.08 -5.04 23.74
C LEU A 529 -12.27 -5.66 22.59
N GLY A 530 -11.03 -5.21 22.38
CA GLY A 530 -10.15 -5.73 21.33
C GLY A 530 -8.68 -5.46 21.56
N LEU A 531 -7.83 -6.20 20.82
CA LEU A 531 -6.37 -6.09 20.89
C LEU A 531 -5.83 -5.36 19.66
N ALA A 532 -5.22 -4.20 19.89
CA ALA A 532 -4.43 -3.49 18.88
C ALA A 532 -3.04 -4.11 18.78
N ASN A 533 -2.81 -4.94 17.76
CA ASN A 533 -1.51 -5.54 17.48
C ASN A 533 -0.49 -4.48 17.04
N LEU A 534 0.62 -4.38 17.76
CA LEU A 534 1.64 -3.38 17.52
C LEU A 534 2.70 -3.86 16.51
N ARG A 535 3.25 -2.90 15.79
CA ARG A 535 4.43 -3.05 14.94
C ARG A 535 5.51 -2.09 15.41
N ASP A 536 6.77 -2.44 15.17
CA ASP A 536 7.87 -1.50 15.35
C ASP A 536 7.85 -0.41 14.26
N LEU A 537 8.75 0.57 14.38
CA LEU A 537 8.86 1.65 13.40
C LEU A 537 9.51 1.23 12.06
N THR A 538 9.84 -0.05 11.89
CA THR A 538 10.25 -0.64 10.61
C THR A 538 9.12 -1.44 9.95
N GLY A 539 7.99 -1.63 10.64
CA GLY A 539 6.83 -2.35 10.16
C GLY A 539 6.80 -3.82 10.57
N ARG A 540 7.79 -4.31 11.33
CA ARG A 540 7.79 -5.70 11.83
C ARG A 540 6.75 -5.86 12.94
N ARG A 541 6.09 -7.03 12.98
CA ARG A 541 5.25 -7.40 14.12
C ARG A 541 6.13 -7.57 15.35
N THR A 542 5.70 -7.06 16.50
CA THR A 542 6.48 -7.16 17.75
C THR A 542 5.98 -8.24 18.70
N GLY A 543 4.86 -8.90 18.38
CA GLY A 543 4.14 -9.76 19.33
C GLY A 543 3.52 -8.98 20.50
N SER A 544 3.53 -7.64 20.45
CA SER A 544 2.99 -6.76 21.48
C SER A 544 1.56 -6.34 21.15
N THR A 545 0.74 -6.14 22.18
CA THR A 545 -0.67 -5.76 22.01
C THR A 545 -1.06 -4.65 22.97
N VAL A 546 -1.95 -3.75 22.56
CA VAL A 546 -2.67 -2.84 23.47
C VAL A 546 -4.12 -3.31 23.60
N LEU A 547 -4.58 -3.57 24.82
CA LEU A 547 -5.98 -3.86 25.10
C LEU A 547 -6.76 -2.54 25.14
N VAL A 548 -7.77 -2.43 24.28
CA VAL A 548 -8.65 -1.25 24.20
C VAL A 548 -10.12 -1.68 24.21
N SER A 549 -11.01 -0.82 24.69
CA SER A 549 -12.44 -0.91 24.38
C SER A 549 -12.92 0.32 23.62
N ILE A 550 -13.78 0.10 22.63
CA ILE A 550 -14.26 1.11 21.70
C ILE A 550 -15.78 1.11 21.68
N GLU A 551 -16.39 2.26 21.93
CA GLU A 551 -17.83 2.41 22.02
C GLU A 551 -18.27 3.65 21.24
N TRP A 552 -19.37 3.51 20.49
CA TRP A 552 -20.01 4.63 19.83
C TRP A 552 -21.36 4.95 20.49
N SER A 553 -21.61 6.23 20.78
CA SER A 553 -22.88 6.70 21.36
C SER A 553 -23.43 7.96 20.69
#